data_AF-A0AB38ZDF0-F1
#
_entry.id   AF-A0AB38ZDF0-F1
#
_cell.length_a   1.000
_cell.length_b   1.000
_cell.length_c   1.000
_cell.angle_alpha   90.00
_cell.angle_beta   90.00
_cell.angle_gamma   90.00
#
_symmetry.space_group_name_H-M   'P 1'
#
loop_
_entity.id
_entity.type
_entity.pdbx_description
1 polymer ?
#
loop_
_entity_poly.entity_id
_entity_poly.type
_entity_poly.pdbx_seq_one_letter_code
_entity_poly.pdbx_strand_id
1 'polypeptide(L)'
;TPSMLMPFMVYIETISNIIRPGSLAVRLTANMIAGHLLMTLLGNNTTQASAIMIMLLMMIQIMLMLFETAVAIIQAYVFSVLTTLYSSEVN
;
A
#
# COMPACT_ATOMS: atom_id res chain seq x y z
N THR A 1 -23.57 -22.42 -25.33
CA THR A 1 -22.15 -22.34 -24.95
C THR A 1 -22.04 -22.79 -23.49
N PRO A 2 -21.04 -23.60 -23.14
CA PRO A 2 -21.22 -24.76 -22.26
C PRO A 2 -21.50 -24.37 -20.79
N SER A 3 -22.60 -24.92 -20.24
CA SER A 3 -23.03 -24.77 -18.84
C SER A 3 -22.03 -25.32 -17.83
N MET A 4 -21.10 -26.18 -18.25
CA MET A 4 -20.02 -26.72 -17.42
C MET A 4 -18.88 -25.71 -17.18
N LEU A 5 -18.63 -24.77 -18.12
CA LEU A 5 -17.59 -23.74 -17.95
C LEU A 5 -18.09 -22.49 -17.24
N MET A 6 -19.40 -22.21 -17.24
CA MET A 6 -19.97 -21.10 -16.47
C MET A 6 -19.63 -21.14 -14.97
N PRO A 7 -19.83 -22.25 -14.24
CA PRO A 7 -19.50 -22.28 -12.81
C PRO A 7 -17.99 -22.15 -12.56
N PHE A 8 -17.15 -22.65 -13.48
CA PHE A 8 -15.70 -22.51 -13.39
C PHE A 8 -15.24 -21.06 -13.59
N MET A 9 -15.86 -20.36 -14.55
CA MET A 9 -15.62 -18.93 -14.80
C MET A 9 -16.02 -18.08 -13.60
N VAL A 10 -17.19 -18.33 -13.01
CA VAL A 10 -17.66 -17.64 -11.78
C VAL A 10 -16.72 -17.91 -10.60
N TYR A 11 -16.16 -19.11 -10.48
CA TYR A 11 -15.17 -19.43 -9.43
C TYR A 11 -13.88 -18.60 -9.58
N ILE A 12 -13.40 -18.43 -10.82
CA ILE A 12 -12.22 -17.60 -11.08
C ILE A 12 -12.52 -16.12 -10.89
N GLU A 13 -13.69 -15.64 -11.33
CA GLU A 13 -14.16 -14.26 -11.15
C GLU A 13 -14.23 -13.88 -9.67
N THR A 14 -14.81 -14.75 -8.83
CA THR A 14 -14.93 -14.54 -7.38
C THR A 14 -13.57 -14.52 -6.69
N ILE A 15 -12.66 -15.44 -7.03
CA ILE A 15 -11.29 -15.43 -6.52
C ILE A 15 -10.56 -14.15 -6.95
N SER A 16 -10.69 -13.75 -8.22
CA SER A 16 -10.03 -12.55 -8.74
C SER A 16 -10.55 -11.26 -8.11
N ASN A 17 -11.84 -11.20 -7.76
CA ASN A 17 -12.43 -10.07 -7.04
C ASN A 17 -11.93 -9.94 -5.61
N ILE A 18 -11.57 -11.04 -4.95
CA ILE A 18 -10.98 -11.04 -3.59
C ILE A 18 -9.48 -10.70 -3.65
N ILE A 19 -8.75 -11.19 -4.65
CA ILE A 19 -7.31 -10.94 -4.80
C ILE A 19 -7.02 -9.47 -5.12
N ARG A 20 -7.91 -8.78 -5.85
CA ARG A 20 -7.72 -7.37 -6.25
C ARG A 20 -7.54 -6.42 -5.04
N PRO A 21 -8.45 -6.37 -4.05
CA PRO A 21 -8.24 -5.62 -2.81
C PRO A 21 -7.08 -6.17 -1.96
N GLY A 22 -6.89 -7.49 -1.93
CA GLY A 22 -5.77 -8.12 -1.21
C GLY A 22 -4.41 -7.65 -1.70
N SER A 23 -4.22 -7.55 -3.02
CA SER A 23 -2.99 -7.06 -3.64
C SER A 23 -2.70 -5.59 -3.32
N LEU A 24 -3.75 -4.76 -3.20
CA LEU A 24 -3.64 -3.36 -2.82
C LEU A 24 -3.20 -3.21 -1.35
N ALA A 25 -3.75 -4.05 -0.46
CA ALA A 25 -3.39 -4.07 0.96
C ALA A 25 -1.93 -4.53 1.16
N VAL A 26 -1.52 -5.62 0.50
CA VAL A 26 -0.13 -6.09 0.54
C VAL A 26 0.83 -5.02 0.03
N ARG A 27 0.49 -4.32 -1.07
CA ARG A 27 1.29 -3.21 -1.61
C ARG A 27 1.48 -2.08 -0.59
N LEU A 28 0.42 -1.73 0.15
CA LEU A 28 0.50 -0.71 1.19
C LEU A 28 1.44 -1.16 2.31
N THR A 29 1.26 -2.38 2.81
CA THR A 29 2.12 -2.92 3.89
C THR A 29 3.59 -3.01 3.47
N ALA A 30 3.88 -3.43 2.23
CA ALA A 30 5.23 -3.48 1.71
C ALA A 30 5.86 -2.09 1.58
N ASN A 31 5.11 -1.10 1.07
CA ASN A 31 5.59 0.28 0.99
C ASN A 31 5.84 0.87 2.38
N MET A 32 4.97 0.61 3.37
CA MET A 32 5.18 1.10 4.72
C MET A 32 6.36 0.44 5.43
N ILE A 33 6.52 -0.88 5.27
CA ILE A 33 7.66 -1.61 5.86
C ILE A 33 8.98 -1.14 5.23
N ALA A 34 9.02 -0.96 3.91
CA ALA A 34 10.21 -0.47 3.21
C ALA A 34 10.57 0.97 3.60
N GLY A 35 9.58 1.86 3.67
CA GLY A 35 9.74 3.25 4.12
C GLY A 35 10.21 3.30 5.57
N HIS A 36 9.56 2.57 6.47
CA HIS A 36 9.96 2.48 7.86
C HIS A 36 11.38 1.91 8.03
N LEU A 37 11.73 0.85 7.31
CA LEU A 37 13.09 0.27 7.35
C LEU A 37 14.12 1.31 6.90
N LEU A 38 13.87 2.00 5.78
CA LEU A 38 14.74 3.06 5.27
C LEU A 38 14.94 4.17 6.31
N MET A 39 13.86 4.59 6.97
CA MET A 39 13.88 5.60 8.03
C MET A 39 14.74 5.16 9.22
N THR A 40 14.63 3.90 9.65
CA THR A 40 15.45 3.36 10.75
C THR A 40 16.92 3.26 10.39
N LEU A 41 17.25 2.88 9.14
CA LEU A 41 18.64 2.83 8.68
C LEU A 41 19.26 4.23 8.61
N LEU A 42 18.51 5.22 8.08
CA LEU A 42 18.96 6.62 8.07
C LEU A 42 19.13 7.16 9.50
N GLY A 43 18.21 6.84 10.41
CA GLY A 43 18.28 7.26 11.82
C GLY A 43 19.42 6.60 12.62
N ASN A 44 19.86 5.40 12.24
CA ASN A 44 21.07 4.83 12.85
C ASN A 44 22.34 5.52 12.34
N ASN A 45 22.37 5.89 11.05
CA ASN A 45 23.49 6.62 10.46
C ASN A 45 23.61 8.07 10.94
N THR A 46 22.52 8.71 11.41
CA THR A 46 22.58 10.07 11.98
C THR A 46 23.38 10.12 13.29
N THR A 47 23.40 9.05 14.08
CA THR A 47 24.08 9.02 15.39
C THR A 47 25.60 9.18 15.30
N GLN A 48 26.19 8.85 14.15
CA GLN A 48 27.64 8.93 13.88
C GLN A 48 28.02 10.16 13.02
N ALA A 49 27.05 10.97 12.60
CA ALA A 49 27.26 12.05 11.65
C ALA A 49 27.50 13.41 12.34
N SER A 50 28.05 14.38 11.59
CA SER A 50 28.25 15.74 12.07
C SER A 50 26.91 16.47 12.30
N ALA A 51 26.87 17.47 13.19
CA ALA A 51 25.65 18.20 13.56
C ALA A 51 24.88 18.80 12.36
N ILE A 52 25.60 19.27 11.34
CA ILE A 52 25.02 19.81 10.10
C ILE A 52 24.36 18.69 9.27
N MET A 53 24.98 17.52 9.22
CA MET A 53 24.46 16.36 8.50
C MET A 53 23.25 15.75 9.20
N ILE A 54 23.19 15.81 10.54
CA ILE A 54 22.00 15.42 11.32
C ILE A 54 20.79 16.29 10.93
N MET A 55 20.96 17.61 10.87
CA MET A 55 19.86 18.52 10.52
C MET A 55 19.32 18.26 9.10
N LEU A 56 20.20 18.00 8.13
CA LEU A 56 19.80 17.62 6.77
C LEU A 56 19.04 16.29 6.75
N LEU A 57 19.54 15.27 7.44
CA LEU A 57 18.93 13.94 7.49
C LEU A 57 17.55 13.97 8.17
N MET A 58 17.38 14.76 9.22
CA MET A 58 16.08 14.96 9.88
C MET A 58 15.04 15.61 8.93
N MET A 59 15.45 16.60 8.12
CA MET A 59 14.57 17.20 7.12
C MET A 59 14.12 16.19 6.06
N ILE A 60 15.03 15.33 5.60
CA ILE A 60 14.72 14.25 4.64
C ILE A 60 13.76 13.24 5.27
N GLN A 61 13.97 12.86 6.53
CA GLN A 61 13.09 11.95 7.25
C GLN A 61 11.65 12.50 7.35
N ILE A 62 11.48 13.77 7.68
CA ILE A 62 10.15 14.41 7.76
C ILE A 62 9.46 14.39 6.38
N MET A 63 10.20 14.70 5.31
CA MET A 63 9.67 14.67 3.95
C MET A 63 9.25 13.27 3.50
N LEU A 64 10.04 12.24 3.82
CA LEU A 64 9.70 10.84 3.52
C LEU A 64 8.44 10.41 4.27
N MET A 65 8.28 10.79 5.54
CA MET A 65 7.09 10.46 6.32
C MET A 65 5.81 11.12 5.77
N LEU A 66 5.91 12.39 5.33
CA LEU A 66 4.82 13.07 4.64
C LEU A 66 4.45 12.39 3.32
N PHE A 67 5.44 11.93 2.56
CA PHE A 67 5.21 11.22 1.31
C PHE A 67 4.50 9.87 1.54
N GLU A 68 4.95 9.09 2.52
CA GLU A 68 4.39 7.77 2.83
C GLU A 68 2.94 7.86 3.31
N THR A 69 2.63 8.85 4.15
CA THR A 69 1.25 9.13 4.60
C THR A 69 0.33 9.60 3.47
N ALA A 70 0.82 10.41 2.54
CA ALA A 70 0.06 10.81 1.35
C ALA A 70 -0.28 9.60 0.46
N VAL A 71 0.68 8.70 0.23
CA VAL A 71 0.45 7.46 -0.54
C VAL A 71 -0.56 6.56 0.19
N ALA A 72 -0.50 6.47 1.52
CA ALA A 72 -1.43 5.67 2.30
C ALA A 72 -2.89 6.18 2.19
N ILE A 73 -3.10 7.49 2.20
CA ILE A 73 -4.43 8.10 2.02
C ILE A 73 -5.00 7.77 0.64
N ILE A 74 -4.20 7.93 -0.43
CA ILE A 74 -4.63 7.63 -1.79
C ILE A 74 -5.02 6.16 -1.94
N GLN A 75 -4.22 5.25 -1.36
CA GLN A 75 -4.47 3.81 -1.44
C GLN A 75 -5.73 3.40 -0.66
N ALA A 76 -5.97 3.99 0.51
CA ALA A 76 -7.18 3.75 1.30
C ALA A 76 -8.43 4.25 0.55
N TYR A 77 -8.34 5.38 -0.13
CA TYR A 77 -9.41 5.91 -0.98
C TYR A 77 -9.73 4.97 -2.14
N VAL A 78 -8.71 4.53 -2.89
CA VAL A 78 -8.92 3.58 -4.01
C VAL A 78 -9.54 2.28 -3.52
N PHE A 79 -9.09 1.77 -2.37
CA PHE A 79 -9.68 0.59 -1.75
C PHE A 79 -11.17 0.79 -1.42
N SER A 80 -11.52 1.89 -0.75
CA SER A 80 -12.92 2.15 -0.37
C SER A 80 -13.81 2.23 -1.62
N VAL A 81 -13.38 2.95 -2.66
CA VAL A 81 -14.13 3.08 -3.92
C VAL A 81 -14.31 1.74 -4.62
N LEU A 82 -13.27 0.90 -4.68
CA LEU A 82 -13.38 -0.44 -5.25
C LEU A 82 -14.39 -1.29 -4.48
N THR A 83 -14.31 -1.29 -3.14
CA THR A 83 -15.22 -2.07 -2.30
C THR A 83 -16.67 -1.59 -2.39
N THR A 84 -16.92 -0.28 -2.51
CA THR A 84 -18.28 0.24 -2.67
C THR A 84 -18.86 -0.11 -4.03
N LEU A 85 -18.07 -0.04 -5.10
CA LEU A 85 -18.49 -0.47 -6.45
C LEU A 85 -18.87 -1.95 -6.47
N TYR A 86 -18.03 -2.82 -5.88
CA TYR A 86 -18.34 -4.25 -5.79
C TYR A 86 -19.54 -4.53 -4.89
N SER A 87 -19.70 -3.82 -3.78
CA SER A 87 -20.89 -3.97 -2.93
C SER A 87 -22.17 -3.53 -3.66
N SER A 88 -22.09 -2.54 -4.55
CA SER A 88 -23.24 -2.07 -5.34
C SER A 88 -23.57 -2.97 -6.53
N GLU A 89 -22.61 -3.73 -7.06
CA GLU A 89 -22.89 -4.74 -8.11
C GLU A 89 -23.56 -6.00 -7.55
N VAL A 90 -23.39 -6.28 -6.25
CA VAL A 90 -23.92 -7.49 -5.59
C VAL A 90 -25.34 -7.28 -5.04
N ASN A 91 -25.82 -6.04 -4.92
CA ASN A 91 -27.15 -5.70 -4.38
C ASN A 91 -28.09 -5.17 -5.47
#